data_AF-A0A4R5ARV4-F1
#
_entry.id   AF-A0A4R5ARV4-F1
#
_cell.length_a   1.000
_cell.length_b   1.000
_cell.length_c   1.000
_cell.angle_alpha   90.00
_cell.angle_beta   90.00
_cell.angle_gamma   90.00
#
_symmetry.space_group_name_H-M   'P 1'
#
loop_
_entity.id
_entity.type
_entity.pdbx_description
1 polymer ?
#
loop_
_entity_poly.entity_id
_entity_poly.type
_entity_poly.pdbx_seq_one_letter_code
_entity_poly.pdbx_strand_id
1 'polypeptide(L)'
;MIDKKTPHPYAHLISIFKKKGIEEKIFQNLYTYYKQCFEELYQHEYINWTHVDYEETGDSAHKSALVVTEMFIETFLCEKAKGQGDEWSLAVANCVEDGEVVYHITYHDIKKTNPELAKQELLIHSGTFGGDENFIKHYIHLFEIEVVFKDIEKQAKKYSEIHKTKFVLGKSEVYIHEYARLLSSGDYNPIYCEEYAYAYDKAIKEGKSEAYALEFAEVYGEELVNVKSRYGISEDEDQINYAIEKVDVYMTAWEYHEKHQLKNFKRFADIYETIYFNTYYPNEEGPIGTKEKIDVKILEKVLEQYNKSYLI
;
A
#
# COMPACT_ATOMS: atom_id res chain seq x y z
N MET A 1 -7.51 7.51 -54.87
CA MET A 1 -6.21 7.66 -54.20
C MET A 1 -6.52 8.31 -52.86
N ILE A 2 -6.20 7.66 -51.73
CA ILE A 2 -6.44 8.26 -50.40
C ILE A 2 -5.36 9.33 -50.20
N ASP A 3 -5.76 10.55 -49.84
CA ASP A 3 -4.80 11.61 -49.51
C ASP A 3 -4.10 11.25 -48.19
N LYS A 4 -2.79 10.98 -48.28
CA LYS A 4 -1.92 10.58 -47.17
C LYS A 4 -1.75 11.66 -46.09
N LYS A 5 -2.18 12.90 -46.37
CA LYS A 5 -2.19 14.03 -45.44
C LYS A 5 -3.56 14.30 -44.81
N THR A 6 -4.55 13.46 -45.09
CA THR A 6 -5.90 13.56 -44.50
C THR A 6 -6.24 12.33 -43.67
N PRO A 7 -7.04 12.50 -42.59
CA PRO A 7 -7.52 11.37 -41.81
C PRO A 7 -8.51 10.52 -42.61
N HIS A 8 -8.63 9.25 -42.25
CA HIS A 8 -9.65 8.37 -42.81
C HIS A 8 -11.07 8.96 -42.59
N PRO A 9 -11.99 8.83 -43.57
CA PRO A 9 -13.38 9.23 -43.40
C PRO A 9 -14.06 8.47 -42.26
N TYR A 10 -14.96 9.14 -41.54
CA TYR A 10 -15.70 8.53 -40.42
C TYR A 10 -16.41 7.22 -40.80
N ALA A 11 -17.07 7.19 -41.97
CA ALA A 11 -17.74 5.99 -42.47
C ALA A 11 -16.79 4.81 -42.72
N HIS A 12 -15.53 5.08 -43.09
CA HIS A 12 -14.51 4.06 -43.25
C HIS A 12 -14.13 3.45 -41.90
N LEU A 13 -13.87 4.28 -40.89
CA LEU A 13 -13.49 3.84 -39.54
C LEU A 13 -14.62 3.05 -38.86
N ILE A 14 -15.88 3.49 -38.97
CA ILE A 14 -17.03 2.72 -38.48
C ILE A 14 -17.08 1.32 -39.12
N SER A 15 -16.81 1.22 -40.43
CA SER A 15 -16.84 -0.08 -41.10
C SER A 15 -15.78 -1.04 -40.55
N ILE A 16 -14.63 -0.51 -40.11
CA ILE A 16 -13.57 -1.27 -39.44
C ILE A 16 -14.02 -1.67 -38.03
N PHE A 17 -14.55 -0.73 -37.24
CA PHE A 17 -15.02 -0.97 -35.87
C PHE A 17 -16.14 -2.03 -35.83
N LYS A 18 -17.10 -1.96 -36.75
CA LYS A 18 -18.17 -2.97 -36.91
C LYS A 18 -17.61 -4.36 -37.19
N LYS A 19 -16.62 -4.47 -38.07
CA LYS A 19 -15.98 -5.76 -38.39
C LYS A 19 -15.24 -6.36 -37.18
N LYS A 20 -14.75 -5.53 -36.26
CA LYS A 20 -14.11 -5.95 -35.00
C LYS A 20 -15.13 -6.23 -33.87
N GLY A 21 -16.43 -6.16 -34.15
CA GLY A 21 -17.48 -6.48 -33.17
C GLY A 21 -17.71 -5.41 -32.11
N ILE A 22 -17.27 -4.18 -32.34
CA ILE A 22 -17.40 -3.08 -31.38
C ILE A 22 -18.84 -2.55 -31.37
N GLU A 23 -19.35 -2.25 -30.18
CA GLU A 23 -20.69 -1.68 -30.00
C GLU A 23 -20.76 -0.22 -30.50
N GLU A 24 -21.87 0.15 -31.15
CA GLU A 24 -21.99 1.45 -31.82
C GLU A 24 -21.83 2.65 -30.88
N LYS A 25 -22.24 2.51 -29.61
CA LYS A 25 -22.10 3.55 -28.58
C LYS A 25 -20.65 3.98 -28.34
N ILE A 26 -19.67 3.14 -28.68
CA ILE A 26 -18.23 3.40 -28.49
C ILE A 26 -17.59 4.05 -29.72
N PHE A 27 -18.24 4.04 -30.89
CA PHE A 27 -17.63 4.50 -32.15
C PHE A 27 -17.18 5.96 -32.10
N GLN A 28 -17.92 6.82 -31.39
CA GLN A 28 -17.55 8.23 -31.29
C GLN A 28 -16.25 8.41 -30.50
N ASN A 29 -16.06 7.65 -29.42
CA ASN A 29 -14.84 7.69 -28.61
C ASN A 29 -13.63 7.23 -29.44
N LEU A 30 -13.76 6.09 -30.14
CA LEU A 30 -12.70 5.58 -31.01
C LEU A 30 -12.36 6.52 -32.17
N TYR A 31 -13.37 7.19 -32.73
CA TYR A 31 -13.13 8.17 -33.78
C TYR A 31 -12.38 9.41 -33.27
N THR A 32 -12.75 9.91 -32.09
CA THR A 32 -12.04 11.02 -31.44
C THR A 32 -10.59 10.64 -31.15
N TYR A 33 -10.36 9.44 -30.58
CA TYR A 33 -9.03 8.92 -30.31
C TYR A 33 -8.18 8.81 -31.59
N TYR A 34 -8.72 8.16 -32.64
CA TYR A 34 -8.06 8.07 -33.94
C TYR A 34 -7.66 9.45 -34.49
N LYS A 35 -8.55 10.44 -34.36
CA LYS A 35 -8.26 11.81 -34.82
C LYS A 35 -7.12 12.45 -34.05
N GLN A 36 -7.11 12.30 -32.73
CA GLN A 36 -6.03 12.82 -31.88
C GLN A 36 -4.69 12.20 -32.27
N CYS A 37 -4.63 10.86 -32.39
CA CYS A 37 -3.43 10.17 -32.85
C CYS A 37 -2.98 10.64 -34.24
N PHE A 38 -3.93 10.81 -35.17
CA PHE A 38 -3.62 11.31 -36.50
C PHE A 38 -3.02 12.72 -36.45
N GLU A 39 -3.63 13.63 -35.70
CA GLU A 39 -3.19 15.02 -35.59
C GLU A 39 -1.79 15.10 -34.96
N GLU A 40 -1.53 14.36 -33.88
CA GLU A 40 -0.23 14.31 -33.22
C GLU A 40 0.85 13.75 -34.16
N LEU A 41 0.62 12.57 -34.75
CA LEU A 41 1.56 11.95 -35.68
C LEU A 41 1.82 12.87 -36.88
N TYR A 42 0.76 13.45 -37.47
CA TYR A 42 0.91 14.35 -38.60
C TYR A 42 1.78 15.56 -38.26
N GLN A 43 1.52 16.22 -37.13
CA GLN A 43 2.27 17.41 -36.73
C GLN A 43 3.72 17.11 -36.39
N HIS A 44 3.99 15.99 -35.70
CA HIS A 44 5.32 15.68 -35.19
C HIS A 44 6.22 14.94 -36.18
N GLU A 45 5.65 14.10 -37.05
CA GLU A 45 6.42 13.18 -37.88
C GLU A 45 6.24 13.43 -39.38
N TYR A 46 5.00 13.68 -39.84
CA TYR A 46 4.67 13.61 -41.27
C TYR A 46 4.38 14.96 -41.96
N ILE A 47 4.42 16.09 -41.24
CA ILE A 47 4.01 17.41 -41.79
C ILE A 47 4.84 17.83 -43.01
N ASN A 48 6.14 17.56 -42.97
CA ASN A 48 7.11 17.94 -44.00
C ASN A 48 7.30 16.85 -45.08
N TRP A 49 6.62 15.71 -44.96
CA TRP A 49 6.78 14.63 -45.93
C TRP A 49 6.16 14.99 -47.28
N THR A 50 6.85 14.59 -48.34
CA THR A 50 6.45 14.69 -49.74
C THR A 50 5.87 13.38 -50.24
N HIS A 51 5.34 13.36 -51.46
CA HIS A 51 4.85 12.12 -52.09
C HIS A 51 5.94 11.05 -52.21
N VAL A 52 7.19 11.45 -52.44
CA VAL A 52 8.33 10.54 -52.54
C VAL A 52 8.59 9.84 -51.20
N ASP A 53 8.61 10.60 -50.10
CA ASP A 53 8.83 10.04 -48.76
C ASP A 53 7.78 8.97 -48.40
N TYR A 54 6.52 9.22 -48.74
CA TYR A 54 5.45 8.25 -48.50
C TYR A 54 5.47 7.04 -49.44
N GLU A 55 6.02 7.15 -50.64
CA GLU A 55 6.15 6.03 -51.59
C GLU A 55 7.34 5.14 -51.22
N GLU A 56 8.46 5.74 -50.81
CA GLU A 56 9.66 5.03 -50.38
C GLU A 56 9.42 4.21 -49.11
N THR A 57 8.73 4.78 -48.14
CA THR A 57 8.45 4.11 -46.85
C THR A 57 7.17 3.27 -46.86
N GLY A 58 6.22 3.58 -47.76
CA GLY A 58 4.88 3.01 -47.73
C GLY A 58 4.09 3.38 -46.46
N ASP A 59 4.50 4.44 -45.76
CA ASP A 59 3.92 4.88 -44.50
C ASP A 59 3.11 6.18 -44.64
N SER A 60 2.31 6.51 -43.63
CA SER A 60 1.54 7.77 -43.56
C SER A 60 0.92 7.96 -42.17
N ALA A 61 0.66 9.21 -41.80
CA ALA A 61 -0.02 9.56 -40.55
C ALA A 61 -1.36 8.81 -40.38
N HIS A 62 -2.17 8.63 -41.43
CA HIS A 62 -3.43 7.91 -41.32
C HIS A 62 -3.27 6.41 -41.08
N LYS A 63 -2.15 5.81 -41.53
CA LYS A 63 -1.86 4.39 -41.38
C LYS A 63 -1.35 4.13 -39.97
N SER A 64 -0.39 4.93 -39.51
CA SER A 64 0.14 4.87 -38.14
C SER A 64 -0.95 5.16 -37.10
N ALA A 65 -1.79 6.18 -37.32
CA ALA A 65 -2.93 6.44 -36.45
C ALA A 65 -3.92 5.27 -36.39
N LEU A 66 -4.14 4.57 -37.52
CA LEU A 66 -4.97 3.38 -37.54
C LEU A 66 -4.32 2.25 -36.72
N VAL A 67 -3.01 2.01 -36.85
CA VAL A 67 -2.29 1.00 -36.06
C VAL A 67 -2.40 1.27 -34.56
N VAL A 68 -2.18 2.51 -34.13
CA VAL A 68 -2.34 2.90 -32.71
C VAL A 68 -3.78 2.70 -32.24
N THR A 69 -4.76 3.07 -33.07
CA THR A 69 -6.18 2.83 -32.77
C THR A 69 -6.51 1.33 -32.70
N GLU A 70 -5.86 0.49 -33.51
CA GLU A 70 -6.03 -0.95 -33.43
C GLU A 70 -5.48 -1.52 -32.12
N MET A 71 -4.31 -1.07 -31.67
CA MET A 71 -3.77 -1.45 -30.35
C MET A 71 -4.71 -1.04 -29.21
N PHE A 72 -5.25 0.18 -29.27
CA PHE A 72 -6.26 0.65 -28.34
C PHE A 72 -7.49 -0.29 -28.31
N ILE A 73 -8.01 -0.64 -29.49
CA ILE A 73 -9.18 -1.52 -29.61
C ILE A 73 -8.88 -2.91 -29.04
N GLU A 74 -7.69 -3.45 -29.29
CA GLU A 74 -7.27 -4.76 -28.76
C GLU A 74 -7.25 -4.74 -27.22
N THR A 75 -6.65 -3.72 -26.62
CA THR A 75 -6.64 -3.54 -25.16
C THR A 75 -8.06 -3.37 -24.61
N PHE A 76 -8.88 -2.53 -25.23
CA PHE A 76 -10.28 -2.32 -24.85
C PHE A 76 -11.06 -3.64 -24.86
N LEU A 77 -10.99 -4.41 -25.96
CA LEU A 77 -11.70 -5.68 -26.08
C LEU A 77 -11.17 -6.75 -25.10
N CYS A 78 -9.88 -6.72 -24.79
CA CYS A 78 -9.29 -7.59 -23.76
C CYS A 78 -9.91 -7.32 -22.39
N GLU A 79 -10.04 -6.05 -21.97
CA GLU A 79 -10.70 -5.69 -20.71
C GLU A 79 -12.20 -6.04 -20.72
N LYS A 80 -12.90 -5.78 -21.83
CA LYS A 80 -14.30 -6.20 -22.00
C LYS A 80 -14.47 -7.71 -21.84
N ALA A 81 -13.55 -8.51 -22.36
CA ALA A 81 -13.58 -9.97 -22.24
C ALA A 81 -13.37 -10.46 -20.80
N LYS A 82 -12.72 -9.66 -19.94
CA LYS A 82 -12.62 -9.90 -18.49
C LYS A 82 -13.91 -9.56 -17.74
N GLY A 83 -14.89 -8.94 -18.41
CA GLY A 83 -16.16 -8.51 -17.83
C GLY A 83 -16.20 -7.04 -17.40
N GLN A 84 -15.17 -6.25 -17.73
CA GLN A 84 -15.10 -4.84 -17.33
C GLN A 84 -16.11 -3.95 -18.05
N GLY A 85 -16.50 -2.86 -17.37
CA GLY A 85 -17.33 -1.79 -17.91
C GLY A 85 -16.62 -0.98 -18.98
N ASP A 86 -17.39 -0.14 -19.70
CA ASP A 86 -16.83 0.66 -20.79
C ASP A 86 -15.88 1.75 -20.27
N GLU A 87 -16.20 2.36 -19.13
CA GLU A 87 -15.39 3.42 -18.53
C GLU A 87 -14.01 2.90 -18.12
N TRP A 88 -13.95 1.75 -17.43
CA TRP A 88 -12.70 1.06 -17.10
C TRP A 88 -11.92 0.65 -18.36
N SER A 89 -12.58 -0.03 -19.29
CA SER A 89 -11.92 -0.54 -20.50
C SER A 89 -11.34 0.59 -21.37
N LEU A 90 -12.04 1.73 -21.45
CA LEU A 90 -11.54 2.91 -22.16
C LEU A 90 -10.36 3.55 -21.41
N ALA A 91 -10.43 3.65 -20.09
CA ALA A 91 -9.37 4.24 -19.27
C ALA A 91 -8.07 3.41 -19.34
N VAL A 92 -8.17 2.08 -19.22
CA VAL A 92 -7.03 1.16 -19.39
C VAL A 92 -6.43 1.29 -20.78
N ALA A 93 -7.26 1.25 -21.83
CA ALA A 93 -6.79 1.33 -23.22
C ALA A 93 -6.15 2.69 -23.57
N ASN A 94 -6.52 3.75 -22.87
CA ASN A 94 -5.97 5.10 -23.07
C ASN A 94 -4.74 5.39 -22.19
N CYS A 95 -4.37 4.49 -21.28
CA CYS A 95 -3.24 4.69 -20.39
C CYS A 95 -1.92 4.45 -21.15
N VAL A 96 -0.95 5.35 -20.97
CA VAL A 96 0.39 5.23 -21.58
C VAL A 96 1.37 4.43 -20.73
N GLU A 97 1.01 4.18 -19.47
CA GLU A 97 1.79 3.34 -18.56
C GLU A 97 1.57 1.86 -18.89
N ASP A 98 2.38 1.00 -18.28
CA ASP A 98 2.28 -0.45 -18.44
C ASP A 98 2.16 -1.16 -17.08
N GLY A 99 1.70 -2.42 -17.12
CA GLY A 99 1.64 -3.29 -15.95
C GLY A 99 0.62 -2.86 -14.90
N GLU A 100 0.96 -3.06 -13.62
CA GLU A 100 0.05 -2.76 -12.49
C GLU A 100 -0.27 -1.26 -12.35
N VAL A 101 0.64 -0.40 -12.82
CA VAL A 101 0.48 1.07 -12.78
C VAL A 101 -0.78 1.50 -13.52
N VAL A 102 -1.08 0.89 -14.67
CA VAL A 102 -2.27 1.19 -15.49
C VAL A 102 -3.56 1.04 -14.70
N TYR A 103 -3.70 -0.09 -14.01
CA TYR A 103 -4.90 -0.40 -13.24
C TYR A 103 -5.01 0.51 -12.02
N HIS A 104 -3.89 0.87 -11.39
CA HIS A 104 -3.87 1.80 -10.27
C HIS A 104 -4.32 3.21 -10.71
N ILE A 105 -3.75 3.76 -11.79
CA ILE A 105 -4.17 5.06 -12.36
C ILE A 105 -5.66 5.02 -12.70
N THR A 106 -6.08 3.97 -13.41
CA THR A 106 -7.48 3.79 -13.82
C THR A 106 -8.43 3.78 -12.62
N TYR A 107 -8.10 3.00 -11.58
CA TYR A 107 -8.90 2.94 -10.36
C TYR A 107 -9.05 4.32 -9.71
N HIS A 108 -7.95 5.05 -9.52
CA HIS A 108 -7.99 6.35 -8.84
C HIS A 108 -8.66 7.44 -9.68
N ASP A 109 -8.53 7.40 -11.01
CA ASP A 109 -9.22 8.34 -11.88
C ASP A 109 -10.73 8.13 -11.88
N ILE A 110 -11.20 6.89 -11.97
CA ILE A 110 -12.62 6.57 -11.85
C ILE A 110 -13.12 6.86 -10.43
N LYS A 111 -12.32 6.59 -9.39
CA LYS A 111 -12.71 6.84 -8.00
C LYS A 111 -12.99 8.32 -7.71
N LYS A 112 -12.32 9.25 -8.40
CA LYS A 112 -12.56 10.70 -8.26
C LYS A 112 -13.98 11.11 -8.67
N THR A 113 -14.56 10.41 -9.65
CA THR A 113 -15.89 10.74 -10.19
C THR A 113 -16.97 9.78 -9.68
N ASN A 114 -16.65 8.49 -9.54
CA ASN A 114 -17.55 7.43 -9.14
C ASN A 114 -16.84 6.35 -8.29
N PRO A 115 -16.76 6.54 -6.95
CA PRO A 115 -16.09 5.59 -6.05
C PRO A 115 -16.67 4.18 -6.07
N GLU A 116 -17.99 4.04 -6.20
CA GLU A 116 -18.66 2.73 -6.21
C GLU A 116 -18.32 1.94 -7.46
N LEU A 117 -18.32 2.59 -8.63
CA LEU A 117 -17.90 1.97 -9.88
C LEU A 117 -16.42 1.55 -9.81
N ALA A 118 -15.54 2.41 -9.31
CA ALA A 118 -14.12 2.10 -9.18
C ALA A 118 -13.89 0.82 -8.36
N LYS A 119 -14.59 0.68 -7.23
CA LYS A 119 -14.52 -0.53 -6.39
C LYS A 119 -15.08 -1.76 -7.09
N GLN A 120 -16.19 -1.63 -7.80
CA GLN A 120 -16.80 -2.74 -8.55
C GLN A 120 -15.86 -3.25 -9.67
N GLU A 121 -15.27 -2.36 -10.46
CA GLU A 121 -14.36 -2.71 -11.55
C GLU A 121 -13.03 -3.29 -11.02
N LEU A 122 -12.53 -2.77 -9.89
CA LEU A 122 -11.37 -3.34 -9.22
C LEU A 122 -11.65 -4.75 -8.68
N LEU A 123 -12.86 -5.01 -8.18
CA LEU A 123 -13.27 -6.35 -7.75
C LEU A 123 -13.27 -7.33 -8.94
N ILE A 124 -13.82 -6.93 -10.09
CA ILE A 124 -13.77 -7.73 -11.32
C ILE A 124 -12.32 -8.00 -11.73
N HIS A 125 -11.47 -6.96 -11.74
CA HIS A 125 -10.05 -7.09 -12.07
C HIS A 125 -9.35 -8.10 -11.15
N SER A 126 -9.53 -7.95 -9.83
CA SER A 126 -8.92 -8.84 -8.84
C SER A 126 -9.37 -10.31 -9.00
N GLY A 127 -10.60 -10.54 -9.45
CA GLY A 127 -11.13 -11.88 -9.72
C GLY A 127 -10.40 -12.61 -10.85
N THR A 128 -9.74 -11.89 -11.76
CA THR A 128 -9.00 -12.49 -12.88
C THR A 128 -7.75 -13.26 -12.45
N PHE A 129 -7.24 -13.01 -11.24
CA PHE A 129 -6.07 -13.70 -10.69
C PHE A 129 -6.39 -15.07 -10.05
N GLY A 130 -7.66 -15.44 -9.95
CA GLY A 130 -8.08 -16.72 -9.35
C GLY A 130 -7.74 -16.88 -7.87
N GLY A 131 -7.52 -15.76 -7.16
CA GLY A 131 -7.26 -15.75 -5.73
C GLY A 131 -8.51 -15.99 -4.90
N ASP A 132 -8.32 -16.33 -3.62
CA ASP A 132 -9.41 -16.45 -2.66
C ASP A 132 -9.86 -15.09 -2.10
N GLU A 133 -10.83 -15.14 -1.19
CA GLU A 133 -11.39 -13.96 -0.54
C GLU A 133 -10.33 -13.11 0.19
N ASN A 134 -9.31 -13.73 0.80
CA ASN A 134 -8.25 -13.00 1.49
C ASN A 134 -7.32 -12.29 0.51
N PHE A 135 -7.00 -12.94 -0.61
CA PHE A 135 -6.27 -12.31 -1.71
C PHE A 135 -7.05 -11.09 -2.23
N ILE A 136 -8.33 -11.25 -2.55
CA ILE A 136 -9.17 -10.18 -3.13
C ILE A 136 -9.25 -8.99 -2.15
N LYS A 137 -9.55 -9.25 -0.88
CA LYS A 137 -9.63 -8.21 0.15
C LYS A 137 -8.32 -7.43 0.28
N HIS A 138 -7.20 -8.14 0.35
CA HIS A 138 -5.90 -7.48 0.51
C HIS A 138 -5.46 -6.74 -0.75
N TYR A 139 -5.71 -7.32 -1.93
CA TYR A 139 -5.43 -6.67 -3.22
C TYR A 139 -6.16 -5.33 -3.34
N ILE A 140 -7.45 -5.29 -3.01
CA ILE A 140 -8.24 -4.05 -2.99
C ILE A 140 -7.68 -3.06 -1.96
N HIS A 141 -7.33 -3.53 -0.76
CA HIS A 141 -6.75 -2.68 0.26
C HIS A 141 -5.46 -1.99 -0.19
N LEU A 142 -4.56 -2.71 -0.88
CA LEU A 142 -3.30 -2.15 -1.39
C LEU A 142 -3.52 -1.00 -2.38
N PHE A 143 -4.61 -1.04 -3.16
CA PHE A 143 -5.02 0.08 -4.03
C PHE A 143 -5.57 1.28 -3.25
N GLU A 144 -6.14 1.06 -2.06
CA GLU A 144 -6.72 2.14 -1.24
C GLU A 144 -5.67 2.89 -0.41
N ILE A 145 -4.58 2.24 -0.01
CA ILE A 145 -3.53 2.83 0.84
C ILE A 145 -2.36 3.46 0.05
N GLU A 146 -2.47 3.56 -1.28
CA GLU A 146 -1.53 4.27 -2.18
C GLU A 146 -0.06 3.83 -2.02
N VAL A 147 0.17 2.56 -1.66
CA VAL A 147 1.52 1.99 -1.62
C VAL A 147 2.05 1.87 -3.04
N VAL A 148 3.35 2.14 -3.20
CA VAL A 148 4.16 2.03 -4.42
C VAL A 148 3.58 1.01 -5.40
N PHE A 149 3.34 1.43 -6.65
CA PHE A 149 2.57 0.73 -7.71
C PHE A 149 3.19 -0.58 -8.24
N LYS A 150 3.93 -1.31 -7.42
CA LYS A 150 4.73 -2.43 -7.84
C LYS A 150 4.51 -3.63 -6.94
N ASP A 151 4.38 -4.79 -7.59
CA ASP A 151 4.27 -6.09 -6.95
C ASP A 151 2.98 -6.26 -6.12
N ILE A 152 1.90 -5.53 -6.44
CA ILE A 152 0.63 -5.56 -5.69
C ILE A 152 0.01 -6.96 -5.73
N GLU A 153 -0.07 -7.58 -6.91
CA GLU A 153 -0.56 -8.94 -7.09
C GLU A 153 0.27 -9.93 -6.27
N LYS A 154 1.60 -9.79 -6.33
CA LYS A 154 2.55 -10.66 -5.63
C LYS A 154 2.42 -10.51 -4.10
N GLN A 155 2.28 -9.29 -3.61
CA GLN A 155 2.08 -9.00 -2.20
C GLN A 155 0.75 -9.58 -1.70
N ALA A 156 -0.34 -9.39 -2.44
CA ALA A 156 -1.64 -9.96 -2.10
C ALA A 156 -1.64 -11.50 -2.12
N LYS A 157 -0.94 -12.14 -3.06
CA LYS A 157 -0.77 -13.60 -3.07
C LYS A 157 -0.04 -14.07 -1.82
N LYS A 158 1.10 -13.44 -1.49
CA LYS A 158 1.87 -13.76 -0.28
C LYS A 158 1.07 -13.54 0.99
N TYR A 159 0.29 -12.45 1.08
CA TYR A 159 -0.62 -12.19 2.20
C TYR A 159 -1.60 -13.35 2.38
N SER A 160 -2.29 -13.78 1.31
CA SER A 160 -3.26 -14.87 1.38
C SER A 160 -2.63 -16.21 1.81
N GLU A 161 -1.43 -16.53 1.31
CA GLU A 161 -0.68 -17.72 1.70
C GLU A 161 -0.30 -17.72 3.20
N ILE A 162 0.18 -16.59 3.70
CA ILE A 162 0.53 -16.41 5.11
C ILE A 162 -0.72 -16.54 5.98
N HIS A 163 -1.82 -15.91 5.55
CA HIS A 163 -3.09 -15.92 6.28
C HIS A 163 -3.58 -17.35 6.51
N LYS A 164 -3.66 -18.16 5.44
CA LYS A 164 -4.02 -19.58 5.53
C LYS A 164 -3.11 -20.35 6.46
N THR A 165 -1.80 -20.13 6.37
CA THR A 165 -0.81 -20.85 7.17
C THR A 165 -0.96 -20.56 8.66
N LYS A 166 -1.09 -19.27 9.03
CA LYS A 166 -1.22 -18.87 10.43
C LYS A 166 -2.59 -19.18 11.02
N PHE A 167 -3.64 -19.18 10.20
CA PHE A 167 -4.98 -19.65 10.58
C PHE A 167 -4.95 -21.12 11.05
N VAL A 168 -4.26 -21.99 10.31
CA VAL A 168 -4.08 -23.40 10.70
C VAL A 168 -3.32 -23.55 12.03
N LEU A 169 -2.45 -22.61 12.37
CA LEU A 169 -1.72 -22.60 13.65
C LEU A 169 -2.55 -22.05 14.83
N GLY A 170 -3.84 -21.75 14.63
CA GLY A 170 -4.76 -21.33 15.70
C GLY A 170 -4.54 -19.91 16.22
N LYS A 171 -3.90 -19.05 15.43
CA LYS A 171 -3.76 -17.62 15.75
C LYS A 171 -5.09 -16.89 15.56
N SER A 172 -5.28 -15.76 16.26
CA SER A 172 -6.46 -14.91 16.08
C SER A 172 -6.43 -14.20 14.73
N GLU A 173 -7.60 -13.80 14.23
CA GLU A 173 -7.71 -13.06 12.97
C GLU A 173 -6.92 -11.75 13.01
N VAL A 174 -6.93 -11.04 14.14
CA VAL A 174 -6.18 -9.78 14.35
C VAL A 174 -4.67 -10.02 14.22
N TYR A 175 -4.14 -11.04 14.90
CA TYR A 175 -2.72 -11.41 14.78
C TYR A 175 -2.38 -11.77 13.33
N ILE A 176 -3.20 -12.59 12.69
CA ILE A 176 -2.93 -13.08 11.34
C ILE A 176 -2.89 -11.92 10.34
N HIS A 177 -3.83 -10.98 10.46
CA HIS A 177 -3.89 -9.80 9.62
C HIS A 177 -2.62 -8.97 9.71
N GLU A 178 -2.21 -8.56 10.92
CA GLU A 178 -1.01 -7.73 11.10
C GLU A 178 0.27 -8.45 10.67
N TYR A 179 0.39 -9.74 11.02
CA TYR A 179 1.54 -10.53 10.62
C TYR A 179 1.65 -10.66 9.09
N ALA A 180 0.54 -10.98 8.42
CA ALA A 180 0.50 -11.13 6.97
C ALA A 180 0.71 -9.79 6.26
N ARG A 181 0.15 -8.69 6.78
CA ARG A 181 0.31 -7.33 6.23
C ARG A 181 1.78 -6.93 6.21
N LEU A 182 2.50 -7.06 7.33
CA LEU A 182 3.92 -6.72 7.42
C LEU A 182 4.80 -7.67 6.63
N LEU A 183 4.62 -8.99 6.80
CA LEU A 183 5.50 -9.96 6.17
C LEU A 183 5.31 -10.00 4.64
N SER A 184 4.11 -9.73 4.13
CA SER A 184 3.84 -9.71 2.69
C SER A 184 4.59 -8.59 1.97
N SER A 185 4.78 -7.42 2.59
CA SER A 185 5.53 -6.31 1.98
C SER A 185 6.99 -6.68 1.72
N GLY A 186 7.57 -7.51 2.60
CA GLY A 186 8.95 -7.96 2.49
C GLY A 186 9.98 -6.98 3.04
N ASP A 187 9.55 -5.85 3.60
CA ASP A 187 10.43 -4.83 4.18
C ASP A 187 10.88 -5.18 5.60
N TYR A 188 10.14 -6.05 6.28
CA TYR A 188 10.31 -6.33 7.70
C TYR A 188 10.92 -7.71 7.95
N ASN A 189 11.73 -7.79 9.00
CA ASN A 189 12.25 -9.06 9.50
C ASN A 189 11.09 -9.96 10.00
N PRO A 190 11.08 -11.28 9.71
CA PRO A 190 10.03 -12.17 10.19
C PRO A 190 9.84 -12.18 11.71
N ILE A 191 10.92 -11.99 12.48
CA ILE A 191 10.86 -11.87 13.95
C ILE A 191 10.10 -10.60 14.33
N TYR A 192 10.45 -9.44 13.74
CA TYR A 192 9.72 -8.19 13.96
C TYR A 192 8.22 -8.36 13.68
N CYS A 193 7.87 -8.97 12.55
CA CYS A 193 6.47 -9.20 12.18
C CYS A 193 5.74 -10.04 13.23
N GLU A 194 6.38 -11.07 13.77
CA GLU A 194 5.81 -11.98 14.78
C GLU A 194 5.57 -11.26 16.11
N GLU A 195 6.54 -10.48 16.58
CA GLU A 195 6.44 -9.74 17.84
C GLU A 195 5.46 -8.57 17.74
N TYR A 196 5.47 -7.84 16.62
CA TYR A 196 4.52 -6.77 16.34
C TYR A 196 3.08 -7.30 16.38
N ALA A 197 2.78 -8.35 15.60
CA ALA A 197 1.44 -8.92 15.52
C ALA A 197 0.97 -9.48 16.87
N TYR A 198 1.89 -10.05 17.66
CA TYR A 198 1.60 -10.53 19.01
C TYR A 198 1.21 -9.37 19.94
N ALA A 199 2.01 -8.31 19.99
CA ALA A 199 1.76 -7.16 20.85
C ALA A 199 0.48 -6.42 20.47
N TYR A 200 0.24 -6.24 19.17
CA TYR A 200 -0.99 -5.63 18.67
C TYR A 200 -2.24 -6.45 19.08
N ASP A 201 -2.26 -7.75 18.79
CA ASP A 201 -3.36 -8.65 19.16
C ASP A 201 -3.59 -8.69 20.68
N LYS A 202 -2.52 -8.68 21.48
CA LYS A 202 -2.60 -8.60 22.94
C LYS A 202 -3.30 -7.30 23.39
N ALA A 203 -2.88 -6.15 22.89
CA ALA A 203 -3.48 -4.85 23.24
C ALA A 203 -4.96 -4.78 22.89
N ILE A 204 -5.34 -5.27 21.70
CA ILE A 204 -6.75 -5.32 21.26
C ILE A 204 -7.57 -6.24 22.18
N LYS A 205 -7.06 -7.41 22.55
CA LYS A 205 -7.74 -8.33 23.49
C LYS A 205 -7.90 -7.74 24.89
N GLU A 206 -7.00 -6.87 25.31
CA GLU A 206 -7.07 -6.14 26.57
C GLU A 206 -7.99 -4.90 26.52
N GLY A 207 -8.61 -4.63 25.36
CA GLY A 207 -9.53 -3.51 25.19
C GLY A 207 -8.83 -2.15 25.12
N LYS A 208 -7.54 -2.12 24.77
CA LYS A 208 -6.80 -0.87 24.54
C LYS A 208 -7.28 -0.22 23.23
N SER A 209 -7.06 1.09 23.12
CA SER A 209 -7.37 1.85 21.90
C SER A 209 -6.44 1.50 20.75
N GLU A 210 -6.89 1.75 19.51
CA GLU A 210 -6.09 1.57 18.29
C GLU A 210 -4.71 2.28 18.36
N ALA A 211 -4.68 3.54 18.79
CA ALA A 211 -3.45 4.32 18.91
C ALA A 211 -2.44 3.66 19.87
N TYR A 212 -2.92 3.12 20.99
CA TYR A 212 -2.09 2.35 21.93
C TYR A 212 -1.59 1.06 21.30
N ALA A 213 -2.46 0.31 20.61
CA ALA A 213 -2.09 -0.97 20.01
C ALA A 213 -1.01 -0.81 18.94
N LEU A 214 -1.10 0.24 18.11
CA LEU A 214 -0.11 0.57 17.09
C LEU A 214 1.25 0.91 17.72
N GLU A 215 1.28 1.85 18.68
CA GLU A 215 2.52 2.25 19.36
C GLU A 215 3.16 1.08 20.12
N PHE A 216 2.35 0.33 20.87
CA PHE A 216 2.83 -0.82 21.64
C PHE A 216 3.43 -1.88 20.72
N ALA A 217 2.76 -2.19 19.60
CA ALA A 217 3.25 -3.17 18.65
C ALA A 217 4.55 -2.75 17.96
N GLU A 218 4.68 -1.46 17.62
CA GLU A 218 5.89 -0.91 17.02
C GLU A 218 7.09 -1.05 17.96
N VAL A 219 6.98 -0.50 19.18
CA VAL A 219 8.07 -0.53 20.17
C VAL A 219 8.40 -1.95 20.59
N TYR A 220 7.38 -2.80 20.81
CA TYR A 220 7.58 -4.20 21.15
C TYR A 220 8.29 -4.96 20.01
N GLY A 221 7.87 -4.74 18.76
CA GLY A 221 8.51 -5.34 17.60
C GLY A 221 9.98 -4.94 17.48
N GLU A 222 10.31 -3.65 17.64
CA GLU A 222 11.66 -3.11 17.53
C GLU A 222 12.61 -3.61 18.63
N GLU A 223 12.16 -3.62 19.88
CA GLU A 223 12.97 -4.09 21.00
C GLU A 223 13.26 -5.60 20.88
N LEU A 224 12.24 -6.40 20.58
CA LEU A 224 12.38 -7.85 20.58
C LEU A 224 13.08 -8.38 19.32
N VAL A 225 12.94 -7.73 18.16
CA VAL A 225 13.73 -8.12 16.97
C VAL A 225 15.23 -7.94 17.22
N ASN A 226 15.62 -6.86 17.90
CA ASN A 226 17.02 -6.59 18.23
C ASN A 226 17.61 -7.67 19.13
N VAL A 227 16.87 -8.10 20.16
CA VAL A 227 17.31 -9.15 21.07
C VAL A 227 17.33 -10.51 20.37
N LYS A 228 16.21 -10.91 19.76
CA LYS A 228 16.07 -12.26 19.18
C LYS A 228 16.94 -12.50 17.94
N SER A 229 17.26 -11.45 17.17
CA SER A 229 18.11 -11.57 15.98
C SER A 229 19.60 -11.71 16.29
N ARG A 230 20.11 -11.02 17.33
CA ARG A 230 21.54 -11.00 17.68
C ARG A 230 22.06 -12.35 18.15
N TYR A 231 21.21 -13.16 18.76
CA TYR A 231 21.62 -14.39 19.42
C TYR A 231 21.01 -15.66 18.79
N GLY A 232 20.34 -15.55 17.64
CA GLY A 232 19.74 -16.67 16.95
C GLY A 232 18.67 -17.36 17.79
N ILE A 233 17.52 -16.70 18.01
CA ILE A 233 16.42 -17.21 18.86
C ILE A 233 16.99 -17.68 20.22
N SER A 234 17.74 -16.83 20.93
CA SER A 234 18.34 -17.28 22.20
C SER A 234 17.33 -17.43 23.30
N GLU A 235 17.45 -18.54 24.02
CA GLU A 235 16.79 -18.88 25.28
C GLU A 235 17.22 -18.00 26.48
N ASP A 236 17.83 -16.83 26.24
CA ASP A 236 18.22 -15.90 27.31
C ASP A 236 16.97 -15.12 27.78
N GLU A 237 16.22 -15.77 28.65
CA GLU A 237 15.00 -15.24 29.26
C GLU A 237 15.23 -13.88 29.94
N ASP A 238 16.42 -13.65 30.52
CA ASP A 238 16.73 -12.39 31.22
C ASP A 238 16.80 -11.21 30.24
N GLN A 239 17.45 -11.39 29.09
CA GLN A 239 17.50 -10.34 28.05
C GLN A 239 16.12 -10.08 27.44
N ILE A 240 15.32 -11.13 27.22
CA ILE A 240 13.95 -10.99 26.72
C ILE A 240 13.08 -10.26 27.75
N ASN A 241 13.14 -10.65 29.02
CA ASN A 241 12.39 -10.02 30.10
C ASN A 241 12.78 -8.54 30.27
N TYR A 242 14.08 -8.24 30.19
CA TYR A 242 14.56 -6.86 30.23
C TYR A 242 14.04 -6.03 29.05
N ALA A 243 14.02 -6.58 27.83
CA ALA A 243 13.45 -5.89 26.67
C ALA A 243 11.95 -5.66 26.80
N ILE A 244 11.19 -6.66 27.28
CA ILE A 244 9.76 -6.49 27.56
C ILE A 244 9.53 -5.39 28.61
N GLU A 245 10.33 -5.36 29.68
CA GLU A 245 10.21 -4.31 30.69
C GLU A 245 10.53 -2.92 30.13
N LYS A 246 11.51 -2.81 29.23
CA LYS A 246 11.77 -1.55 28.51
C LYS A 246 10.54 -1.06 27.75
N VAL A 247 9.85 -1.97 27.05
CA VAL A 247 8.60 -1.64 26.34
C VAL A 247 7.53 -1.17 27.33
N ASP A 248 7.32 -1.89 28.43
CA ASP A 248 6.30 -1.53 29.44
C ASP A 248 6.57 -0.14 30.07
N VAL A 249 7.85 0.16 30.33
CA VAL A 249 8.30 1.46 30.86
C VAL A 249 8.02 2.58 29.85
N TYR A 250 8.33 2.36 28.57
CA TYR A 250 8.02 3.31 27.51
C TYR A 250 6.51 3.54 27.39
N MET A 251 5.71 2.47 27.35
CA MET A 251 4.25 2.57 27.24
C MET A 251 3.62 3.28 28.44
N THR A 252 4.18 3.12 29.64
CA THR A 252 3.75 3.88 30.83
C THR A 252 4.00 5.38 30.65
N ALA A 253 5.17 5.75 30.11
CA ALA A 253 5.48 7.14 29.80
C ALA A 253 4.59 7.70 28.67
N TRP A 254 4.26 6.87 27.67
CA TRP A 254 3.35 7.22 26.57
C TRP A 254 1.93 7.48 27.07
N GLU A 255 1.37 6.60 27.90
CA GLU A 255 0.03 6.80 28.49
C GLU A 255 -0.03 8.07 29.34
N TYR A 256 1.05 8.36 30.08
CA TYR A 256 1.17 9.62 30.82
C TYR A 256 1.20 10.82 29.86
N HIS A 257 1.96 10.73 28.76
CA HIS A 257 1.98 11.76 27.73
C HIS A 257 0.62 12.02 27.12
N GLU A 258 -0.11 10.98 26.70
CA GLU A 258 -1.45 11.11 26.12
C GLU A 258 -2.44 11.76 27.09
N LYS A 259 -2.37 11.41 28.37
CA LYS A 259 -3.26 11.97 29.39
C LYS A 259 -2.94 13.44 29.72
N HIS A 260 -1.67 13.82 29.68
CA HIS A 260 -1.21 15.13 30.16
C HIS A 260 -0.73 16.08 29.06
N GLN A 261 -0.72 15.62 27.80
CA GLN A 261 -0.37 16.38 26.61
C GLN A 261 1.01 17.06 26.75
N LEU A 262 2.03 16.28 27.12
CA LEU A 262 3.37 16.79 27.35
C LEU A 262 3.98 17.42 26.08
N LYS A 263 4.65 18.57 26.21
CA LYS A 263 5.23 19.28 25.07
C LYS A 263 6.37 18.55 24.37
N ASN A 264 7.14 17.75 25.11
CA ASN A 264 8.26 16.98 24.59
C ASN A 264 8.22 15.58 25.22
N PHE A 265 7.55 14.66 24.54
CA PHE A 265 7.38 13.28 24.97
C PHE A 265 8.72 12.53 25.02
N LYS A 266 9.52 12.58 23.95
CA LYS A 266 10.80 11.87 23.87
C LYS A 266 11.69 12.13 25.09
N ARG A 267 11.87 13.41 25.45
CA ARG A 267 12.65 13.76 26.63
C ARG A 267 12.04 13.24 27.93
N PHE A 268 10.71 13.22 28.05
CA PHE A 268 10.05 12.66 29.23
C PHE A 268 10.28 11.14 29.32
N ALA A 269 10.10 10.42 28.21
CA ALA A 269 10.35 8.98 28.12
C ALA A 269 11.80 8.63 28.50
N ASP A 270 12.79 9.34 27.95
CA ASP A 270 14.22 9.12 28.25
C ASP A 270 14.54 9.28 29.76
N ILE A 271 13.98 10.32 30.38
CA ILE A 271 14.14 10.57 31.83
C ILE A 271 13.42 9.48 32.63
N TYR A 272 12.20 9.11 32.22
CA TYR A 272 11.40 8.08 32.87
C TYR A 272 12.11 6.73 32.87
N GLU A 273 12.58 6.29 31.70
CA GLU A 273 13.37 5.08 31.54
C GLU A 273 14.60 5.08 32.45
N THR A 274 15.39 6.14 32.40
CA THR A 274 16.63 6.26 33.19
C THR A 274 16.36 6.15 34.69
N ILE A 275 15.35 6.88 35.19
CA ILE A 275 15.02 6.87 36.62
C ILE A 275 14.43 5.52 37.03
N TYR A 276 13.58 4.92 36.19
CA TYR A 276 12.97 3.62 36.45
C TYR A 276 14.04 2.54 36.62
N PHE A 277 14.92 2.37 35.62
CA PHE A 277 15.93 1.30 35.66
C PHE A 277 16.98 1.51 36.75
N ASN A 278 17.42 2.74 37.00
CA ASN A 278 18.32 3.03 38.13
C ASN A 278 17.67 2.77 39.49
N THR A 279 16.34 2.81 39.58
CA THR A 279 15.61 2.54 40.82
C THR A 279 15.40 1.04 41.02
N TYR A 280 15.02 0.29 39.99
CA TYR A 280 14.74 -1.15 40.09
C TYR A 280 15.97 -2.05 39.96
N TYR A 281 17.01 -1.58 39.29
CA TYR A 281 18.26 -2.30 39.08
C TYR A 281 19.48 -1.49 39.58
N PRO A 282 19.50 -1.09 40.87
CA PRO A 282 20.62 -0.32 41.41
C PRO A 282 21.86 -1.20 41.57
N ASN A 283 23.03 -0.56 41.52
CA ASN A 283 24.31 -1.20 41.87
C ASN A 283 24.46 -1.46 43.39
N GLU A 284 23.55 -0.92 44.21
CA GLU A 284 23.52 -1.00 45.68
C GLU A 284 22.22 -1.68 46.15
N GLU A 285 21.85 -1.55 47.44
CA GLU A 285 20.59 -2.10 47.97
C GLU A 285 19.36 -1.58 47.20
N GLY A 286 18.46 -2.52 46.86
CA GLY A 286 17.24 -2.27 46.11
C GLY A 286 16.23 -1.36 46.80
N PRO A 287 15.21 -0.87 46.08
CA PRO A 287 14.21 0.03 46.62
C PRO A 287 13.33 -0.71 47.66
N ILE A 288 13.15 -0.08 48.82
CA ILE A 288 12.29 -0.62 49.90
C ILE A 288 10.87 -0.08 49.74
N GLY A 289 9.90 -0.97 49.51
CA GLY A 289 8.48 -0.61 49.43
C GLY A 289 7.67 -1.56 48.55
N THR A 290 6.38 -1.26 48.39
CA THR A 290 5.56 -1.91 47.35
C THR A 290 5.85 -1.27 46.00
N LYS A 291 5.59 -2.01 44.91
CA LYS A 291 5.81 -1.54 43.54
C LYS A 291 5.13 -0.18 43.30
N GLU A 292 3.87 -0.04 43.71
CA GLU A 292 3.10 1.20 43.53
C GLU A 292 3.73 2.41 44.23
N LYS A 293 4.30 2.21 45.42
CA LYS A 293 4.97 3.29 46.15
C LYS A 293 6.28 3.71 45.50
N ILE A 294 6.97 2.76 44.85
CA ILE A 294 8.22 3.01 44.15
C ILE A 294 7.92 3.75 42.83
N ASP A 295 6.93 3.29 42.06
CA ASP A 295 6.49 3.89 40.80
C ASP A 295 6.03 5.35 40.99
N VAL A 296 5.31 5.66 42.07
CA VAL A 296 4.94 7.04 42.41
C VAL A 296 6.18 7.92 42.62
N LYS A 297 7.18 7.43 43.36
CA LYS A 297 8.43 8.18 43.58
C LYS A 297 9.25 8.34 42.31
N ILE A 298 9.22 7.36 41.41
CA ILE A 298 9.85 7.45 40.09
C ILE A 298 9.21 8.61 39.32
N LEU A 299 7.87 8.61 39.20
CA LEU A 299 7.17 9.67 38.49
C LEU A 299 7.41 11.06 39.08
N GLU A 300 7.41 11.20 40.41
CA GLU A 300 7.73 12.47 41.09
C GLU A 300 9.12 13.01 40.69
N LYS A 301 10.15 12.15 40.71
CA LYS A 301 11.51 12.52 40.30
C LYS A 301 11.59 12.86 38.81
N VAL A 302 10.89 12.09 37.96
CA VAL A 302 10.83 12.34 36.52
C VAL A 302 10.23 13.72 36.26
N LEU A 303 9.12 14.07 36.91
CA LEU A 303 8.48 15.37 36.75
C LEU A 303 9.36 16.51 37.27
N GLU A 304 10.06 16.32 38.39
CA GLU A 304 11.02 17.31 38.89
C GLU A 304 12.13 17.59 37.86
N GLN A 305 12.73 16.53 37.30
CA GLN A 305 13.81 16.66 36.31
C GLN A 305 13.30 17.19 34.95
N TYR A 306 12.12 16.77 34.51
CA TYR A 306 11.51 17.25 33.27
C TYR A 306 11.25 18.75 33.31
N ASN A 307 10.67 19.25 34.41
CA ASN A 307 10.31 20.65 34.59
C ASN A 307 11.51 21.57 34.84
N LYS A 308 12.60 21.09 35.45
CA LYS A 308 13.81 21.90 35.70
C LYS A 308 14.42 22.51 34.43
N SER A 309 14.27 21.87 33.27
CA SER A 309 14.86 22.39 32.01
C SER A 309 13.89 23.23 31.15
N TYR A 310 12.69 23.54 31.64
CA TYR A 310 11.80 24.57 31.06
C TYR A 310 11.96 25.94 31.76
N LEU A 311 12.83 26.03 32.77
CA LEU A 311 13.12 27.24 33.55
C LEU A 311 14.43 27.93 33.12
N ILE A 312 14.96 27.59 31.93
CA ILE A 312 16.14 28.24 31.32
C ILE A 312 15.73 28.93 30.04
#